data_AF-A0A1I3RH46-F1
#
_entry.id   AF-A0A1I3RH46-F1
#
_cell.length_a   1.000
_cell.length_b   1.000
_cell.length_c   1.000
_cell.angle_alpha   90.00
_cell.angle_beta   90.00
_cell.angle_gamma   90.00
#
_symmetry.space_group_name_H-M   'P 1'
#
loop_
_entity.id
_entity.type
_entity.pdbx_description
1 polymer ?
#
loop_
_entity_poly.entity_id
_entity_poly.type
_entity_poly.pdbx_seq_one_letter_code
_entity_poly.pdbx_strand_id
1 'polypeptide(L)'
;MIDDSRKPLNIVKKACKRCETLLESLAVASLLHDAAPMSSAMKTARWSRSTLFMASLGWLLLTAASYLWIPLFRMIWRLNGLVLAVFWLWAVLWSFTAVMAYLSLKAYTRAFTALVIAVVIGAVIWTTDWKAAYVDSQFWLHRDEFAALAAAYDNREPLVVPWWMEYLSIDGQVRRQGDVLYLPVFEDAWRAETGVGIAHLSGPPDSQTIIQTAAGDIGSPVRDLGGGWWWVE
;
A
#
# COMPACT_ATOMS: atom_id res chain seq x y z
N MET A 1 -94.63 -41.11 -5.26
CA MET A 1 -93.43 -41.96 -5.28
C MET A 1 -92.59 -41.49 -6.46
N ILE A 2 -91.65 -40.56 -6.21
CA ILE A 2 -90.89 -39.86 -7.25
C ILE A 2 -89.41 -40.23 -7.05
N ASP A 3 -88.82 -40.71 -8.13
CA ASP A 3 -87.49 -41.29 -8.29
C ASP A 3 -86.41 -40.18 -8.40
N ASP A 4 -85.45 -40.14 -7.47
CA ASP A 4 -84.31 -39.20 -7.43
C ASP A 4 -82.99 -39.97 -7.66
N SER A 5 -82.72 -40.35 -8.91
CA SER A 5 -81.55 -41.13 -9.32
C SER A 5 -80.48 -40.36 -10.11
N ARG A 6 -80.45 -39.01 -10.07
CA ARG A 6 -79.52 -38.17 -10.88
C ARG A 6 -78.44 -37.39 -10.11
N LYS A 7 -77.99 -37.85 -8.94
CA LYS A 7 -76.93 -37.15 -8.17
C LYS A 7 -75.47 -37.61 -8.32
N PRO A 8 -75.10 -38.83 -8.78
CA PRO A 8 -73.68 -39.23 -8.74
C PRO A 8 -72.83 -38.74 -9.92
N LEU A 9 -73.42 -38.32 -11.05
CA LEU A 9 -72.63 -38.04 -12.27
C LEU A 9 -71.90 -36.68 -12.29
N ASN A 10 -72.35 -35.70 -11.50
CA ASN A 10 -71.76 -34.35 -11.51
C ASN A 10 -70.52 -34.22 -10.62
N ILE A 11 -70.34 -35.12 -9.65
CA ILE A 11 -69.19 -35.08 -8.73
C ILE A 11 -67.93 -35.59 -9.44
N VAL A 12 -68.05 -36.62 -10.29
CA VAL A 12 -66.92 -37.20 -11.03
C VAL A 12 -66.36 -36.23 -12.09
N LYS A 13 -67.22 -35.50 -12.82
CA LYS A 13 -66.77 -34.50 -13.80
C LYS A 13 -66.04 -33.32 -13.15
N LYS A 14 -66.42 -32.93 -11.94
CA LYS A 14 -65.77 -31.81 -11.22
C LYS A 14 -64.40 -32.19 -10.64
N ALA A 15 -64.20 -33.46 -10.28
CA ALA A 15 -62.91 -33.98 -9.85
C ALA A 15 -61.90 -34.07 -11.02
N CYS A 16 -62.35 -34.49 -12.20
CA CYS A 16 -61.47 -34.65 -13.37
C CYS A 16 -60.86 -33.33 -13.86
N LYS A 17 -61.67 -32.26 -13.93
CA LYS A 17 -61.20 -30.92 -14.37
C LYS A 17 -60.20 -30.25 -13.39
N ARG A 18 -60.18 -30.71 -12.13
CA ARG A 18 -59.27 -30.19 -11.09
C ARG A 18 -57.89 -30.86 -11.11
N CYS A 19 -57.77 -32.07 -11.66
CA CYS A 19 -56.47 -32.71 -11.88
C CYS A 19 -55.71 -32.09 -13.06
N GLU A 20 -56.42 -31.72 -14.13
CA GLU A 20 -55.80 -31.17 -15.34
C GLU A 20 -55.13 -29.81 -15.07
N THR A 21 -55.76 -28.95 -14.27
CA THR A 21 -55.19 -27.65 -13.85
C THR A 21 -54.02 -27.75 -12.88
N LEU A 22 -53.90 -28.86 -12.12
CA LEU A 22 -52.74 -29.10 -11.24
C LEU A 22 -51.54 -29.67 -12.01
N LEU A 23 -51.78 -30.45 -13.06
CA LEU A 23 -50.72 -30.95 -13.94
C LEU A 23 -50.09 -29.84 -14.78
N GLU A 24 -50.89 -28.89 -15.28
CA GLU A 24 -50.36 -27.73 -16.02
C GLU A 24 -49.55 -26.78 -15.11
N SER A 25 -49.96 -26.58 -13.85
CA SER A 25 -49.21 -25.72 -12.92
C SER A 25 -47.87 -26.34 -12.48
N LEU A 26 -47.81 -27.66 -12.33
CA LEU A 26 -46.58 -28.39 -12.03
C LEU A 26 -45.62 -28.43 -13.22
N ALA A 27 -46.13 -28.56 -14.45
CA ALA A 27 -45.29 -28.53 -15.65
C ALA A 27 -44.66 -27.14 -15.89
N VAL A 28 -45.40 -26.06 -15.64
CA VAL A 28 -44.88 -24.68 -15.75
C VAL A 28 -43.87 -24.37 -14.64
N ALA A 29 -44.08 -24.88 -13.42
CA ALA A 29 -43.13 -24.72 -12.32
C ALA A 29 -41.81 -25.48 -12.57
N SER A 30 -41.86 -26.65 -13.20
CA SER A 30 -40.68 -27.42 -13.61
C SER A 30 -39.86 -26.71 -14.69
N LEU A 31 -40.52 -26.11 -15.69
CA LEU A 31 -39.86 -25.41 -16.80
C LEU A 31 -39.22 -24.08 -16.40
N LEU A 32 -39.73 -23.42 -15.35
CA LEU A 32 -39.14 -22.20 -14.79
C LEU A 32 -37.90 -22.47 -13.91
N HIS A 33 -37.68 -23.72 -13.47
CA HIS A 33 -36.53 -24.05 -12.64
C HIS A 33 -35.25 -24.31 -13.45
N ASP A 34 -35.38 -24.73 -14.72
CA ASP A 34 -34.23 -25.07 -15.59
C ASP A 34 -33.64 -23.88 -16.37
N ALA A 35 -34.31 -22.71 -16.37
CA ALA A 35 -33.81 -21.51 -17.06
C ALA A 35 -32.83 -20.65 -16.23
N ALA A 36 -32.48 -21.07 -15.01
CA ALA A 36 -31.66 -20.27 -14.09
C ALA A 36 -30.11 -20.50 -14.05
N PRO A 37 -29.45 -21.37 -14.83
CA PRO A 37 -28.01 -21.58 -14.63
C PRO A 37 -27.09 -20.52 -15.26
N MET A 38 -27.54 -19.72 -16.23
CA MET A 38 -26.63 -18.81 -16.95
C MET A 38 -26.39 -17.45 -16.28
N SER A 39 -27.31 -16.95 -15.45
CA SER A 39 -27.15 -15.65 -14.74
C SER A 39 -26.10 -15.70 -13.61
N SER A 40 -25.84 -16.90 -13.06
CA SER A 40 -24.91 -17.09 -11.95
C SER A 40 -23.44 -17.07 -12.39
N ALA A 41 -23.11 -17.71 -13.53
CA ALA A 41 -21.75 -17.83 -14.02
C ALA A 41 -21.12 -16.49 -14.48
N MET A 42 -21.93 -15.54 -14.94
CA MET A 42 -21.41 -14.25 -15.39
C MET A 42 -21.08 -13.29 -14.23
N LYS A 43 -21.77 -13.43 -13.09
CA LYS A 43 -21.53 -12.59 -11.90
C LYS A 43 -20.23 -12.95 -11.20
N THR A 44 -19.81 -14.22 -11.22
CA THR A 44 -18.59 -14.69 -10.54
C THR A 44 -17.31 -14.19 -11.21
N ALA A 45 -17.27 -14.13 -12.54
CA ALA A 45 -16.09 -13.65 -13.28
C ALA A 45 -15.81 -12.15 -13.09
N ARG A 46 -16.86 -11.31 -13.00
CA ARG A 46 -16.72 -9.87 -12.76
C ARG A 46 -16.22 -9.57 -11.36
N TRP A 47 -16.63 -10.38 -10.38
CA TRP A 47 -16.25 -10.20 -8.98
C TRP A 47 -14.77 -10.51 -8.73
N SER A 48 -14.24 -11.58 -9.37
CA SER A 48 -12.82 -11.95 -9.30
C SER A 48 -11.86 -10.86 -9.79
N ARG A 49 -12.22 -10.12 -10.84
CA ARG A 49 -11.36 -9.04 -11.36
C ARG A 49 -11.34 -7.82 -10.43
N SER A 50 -12.50 -7.51 -9.84
CA SER A 50 -12.61 -6.39 -8.92
C SER A 50 -11.81 -6.60 -7.63
N THR A 51 -11.80 -7.82 -7.08
CA THR A 51 -11.05 -8.12 -5.85
C THR A 51 -9.54 -8.02 -6.06
N LEU A 52 -9.03 -8.53 -7.19
CA LEU A 52 -7.63 -8.35 -7.57
C LEU A 52 -7.25 -6.88 -7.70
N PHE A 53 -8.07 -6.09 -8.40
CA PHE A 53 -7.80 -4.67 -8.57
C PHE A 53 -7.73 -3.95 -7.22
N MET A 54 -8.65 -4.24 -6.30
CA MET A 54 -8.64 -3.67 -4.94
C MET A 54 -7.43 -4.12 -4.13
N ALA A 55 -6.99 -5.38 -4.27
CA ALA A 55 -5.79 -5.88 -3.61
C ALA A 55 -4.53 -5.16 -4.14
N SER A 56 -4.38 -5.08 -5.46
CA SER A 56 -3.26 -4.37 -6.10
C SER A 56 -3.24 -2.89 -5.71
N LEU A 57 -4.40 -2.22 -5.72
CA LEU A 57 -4.53 -0.83 -5.29
C LEU A 57 -4.14 -0.68 -3.81
N GLY A 58 -4.53 -1.63 -2.94
CA GLY A 58 -4.14 -1.65 -1.54
C GLY A 58 -2.63 -1.71 -1.35
N TRP A 59 -1.94 -2.60 -2.06
CA TRP A 59 -0.48 -2.71 -2.01
C TRP A 59 0.22 -1.48 -2.58
N LEU A 60 -0.28 -0.90 -3.67
CA LEU A 60 0.28 0.33 -4.26
C LEU A 60 0.12 1.52 -3.32
N LEU A 61 -1.07 1.71 -2.74
CA LEU A 61 -1.33 2.77 -1.77
C LEU A 61 -0.49 2.59 -0.50
N LEU A 62 -0.34 1.36 -0.01
CA LEU A 62 0.53 1.06 1.11
C LEU A 62 1.98 1.43 0.79
N THR A 63 2.50 1.03 -0.37
CA THR A 63 3.86 1.37 -0.82
C THR A 63 4.05 2.88 -0.94
N ALA A 64 3.10 3.57 -1.58
CA ALA A 64 3.14 5.03 -1.72
C ALA A 64 3.07 5.73 -0.36
N ALA A 65 2.22 5.27 0.56
CA ALA A 65 2.14 5.80 1.92
C ALA A 65 3.44 5.53 2.69
N SER A 66 4.00 4.32 2.59
CA SER A 66 5.29 3.95 3.19
C SER A 66 6.48 4.69 2.61
N TYR A 67 6.39 5.25 1.41
CA TYR A 67 7.42 6.12 0.85
C TYR A 67 7.20 7.60 1.25
N LEU A 68 5.97 8.09 1.09
CA LEU A 68 5.60 9.49 1.34
C LEU A 68 5.43 9.83 2.82
N TRP A 69 5.50 8.85 3.73
CA TRP A 69 5.31 9.12 5.15
C TRP A 69 6.34 10.11 5.71
N ILE A 70 7.52 10.14 5.10
CA ILE A 70 8.66 10.94 5.52
C ILE A 70 8.37 12.45 5.43
N PRO A 71 8.04 13.00 4.25
CA PRO A 71 7.74 14.43 4.12
C PRO A 71 6.38 14.81 4.75
N LEU A 72 5.35 13.96 4.65
CA LEU A 72 3.98 14.33 5.04
C LEU A 72 3.75 14.37 6.55
N PHE A 73 4.49 13.60 7.34
CA PHE A 73 4.09 13.31 8.73
C PHE A 73 5.01 13.90 9.80
N ARG A 74 5.93 14.82 9.45
CA ARG A 74 6.64 15.70 10.41
C ARG A 74 5.69 16.38 11.41
N MET A 75 4.42 16.56 11.05
CA MET A 75 3.44 17.28 11.87
C MET A 75 2.55 16.37 12.73
N ILE A 76 2.36 15.07 12.42
CA ILE A 76 1.39 14.20 13.16
C ILE A 76 1.85 12.74 13.27
N TRP A 77 2.90 12.50 14.07
CA TRP A 77 3.50 11.18 14.30
C TRP A 77 2.49 10.08 14.69
N ARG A 78 1.54 10.37 15.59
CA ARG A 78 0.58 9.36 16.10
C ARG A 78 -0.42 8.87 15.06
N LEU A 79 -0.83 9.73 14.13
CA LEU A 79 -1.77 9.33 13.07
C LEU A 79 -1.11 8.42 12.03
N ASN A 80 0.21 8.54 11.85
CA ASN A 80 0.94 7.76 10.86
C ASN A 80 0.83 6.25 11.10
N GLY A 81 1.11 5.80 12.33
CA GLY A 81 0.98 4.39 12.68
C GLY A 81 -0.42 3.84 12.42
N LEU A 82 -1.45 4.66 12.64
CA LEU A 82 -2.84 4.28 12.39
C LEU A 82 -3.14 4.20 10.88
N VAL A 83 -2.70 5.18 10.09
CA VAL A 83 -2.91 5.19 8.63
C VAL A 83 -2.21 4.00 7.97
N LEU A 84 -0.95 3.73 8.33
CA LEU A 84 -0.22 2.55 7.84
C LEU A 84 -0.91 1.26 8.27
N ALA A 85 -1.36 1.15 9.52
CA ALA A 85 -2.12 -0.01 9.98
C ALA A 85 -3.42 -0.22 9.18
N VAL A 86 -4.15 0.85 8.85
CA VAL A 86 -5.36 0.78 8.01
C VAL A 86 -5.03 0.30 6.60
N PHE A 87 -3.97 0.82 5.96
CA PHE A 87 -3.56 0.36 4.63
C PHE A 87 -3.08 -1.10 4.65
N TRP A 88 -2.38 -1.53 5.69
CA TRP A 88 -2.02 -2.93 5.90
C TRP A 88 -3.24 -3.83 6.03
N LEU A 89 -4.19 -3.48 6.91
CA LEU A 89 -5.43 -4.23 7.09
C LEU A 89 -6.22 -4.32 5.78
N TRP A 90 -6.31 -3.21 5.03
CA TRP A 90 -6.96 -3.16 3.73
C TRP A 90 -6.27 -4.10 2.72
N ALA A 91 -4.95 -4.01 2.56
CA ALA A 91 -4.18 -4.83 1.63
C ALA A 91 -4.29 -6.33 1.95
N VAL A 92 -4.21 -6.71 3.23
CA VAL A 92 -4.35 -8.10 3.70
C VAL A 92 -5.77 -8.60 3.48
N LEU A 93 -6.79 -7.82 3.83
CA LEU A 93 -8.20 -8.20 3.66
C LEU A 93 -8.55 -8.47 2.19
N TRP A 94 -8.15 -7.57 1.28
CA TRP A 94 -8.43 -7.75 -0.14
C TRP A 94 -7.59 -8.86 -0.78
N SER A 95 -6.35 -9.09 -0.32
CA SER A 95 -5.55 -10.24 -0.75
C SER A 95 -6.19 -11.56 -0.29
N PHE A 96 -6.66 -11.63 0.96
CA PHE A 96 -7.35 -12.81 1.49
C PHE A 96 -8.64 -13.11 0.73
N THR A 97 -9.48 -12.09 0.47
CA THR A 97 -10.71 -12.27 -0.31
C THR A 97 -10.43 -12.70 -1.75
N ALA A 98 -9.37 -12.20 -2.38
CA ALA A 98 -8.94 -12.63 -3.71
C ALA A 98 -8.50 -14.11 -3.71
N VAL A 99 -7.71 -14.55 -2.72
CA VAL A 99 -7.30 -15.95 -2.57
C VAL A 99 -8.52 -16.86 -2.35
N MET A 100 -9.44 -16.47 -1.47
CA MET A 100 -10.67 -17.23 -1.21
C MET A 100 -11.57 -17.32 -2.44
N ALA A 101 -11.64 -16.25 -3.25
CA ALA A 101 -12.35 -16.25 -4.53
C ALA A 101 -11.71 -17.21 -5.55
N TYR A 102 -10.39 -17.37 -5.57
CA TYR A 102 -9.75 -18.37 -6.44
C TYR A 102 -9.92 -19.80 -5.95
N LEU A 103 -9.89 -20.02 -4.63
CA LEU A 103 -10.12 -21.33 -4.04
C LEU A 103 -11.56 -21.81 -4.30
N SER A 104 -12.56 -20.93 -4.24
CA SER A 104 -13.95 -21.28 -4.55
C SER A 104 -14.15 -21.67 -6.03
N LEU A 105 -13.34 -21.11 -6.93
CA LEU A 105 -13.29 -21.47 -8.35
C LEU A 105 -12.41 -22.71 -8.63
N LYS A 106 -11.90 -23.39 -7.59
CA LYS A 106 -10.97 -24.54 -7.68
C LYS A 106 -9.69 -24.24 -8.48
N ALA A 107 -9.30 -22.97 -8.58
CA ALA A 107 -8.11 -22.51 -9.29
C ALA A 107 -6.91 -22.45 -8.34
N TYR A 108 -6.50 -23.61 -7.80
CA TYR A 108 -5.49 -23.70 -6.73
C TYR A 108 -4.14 -23.06 -7.11
N THR A 109 -3.69 -23.22 -8.36
CA THR A 109 -2.42 -22.64 -8.84
C THR A 109 -2.45 -21.11 -8.80
N ARG A 110 -3.56 -20.49 -9.19
CA ARG A 110 -3.75 -19.03 -9.16
C ARG A 110 -3.84 -18.52 -7.72
N ALA A 111 -4.58 -19.23 -6.86
CA ALA A 111 -4.68 -18.90 -5.44
C ALA A 111 -3.29 -18.90 -4.76
N PHE A 112 -2.50 -19.95 -4.99
CA PHE A 112 -1.15 -20.06 -4.46
C PHE A 112 -0.24 -18.94 -4.98
N THR A 113 -0.29 -18.67 -6.29
CA THR A 113 0.51 -17.60 -6.91
C THR A 113 0.18 -16.23 -6.31
N ALA A 114 -1.11 -15.90 -6.16
CA ALA A 114 -1.55 -14.64 -5.56
C ALA A 114 -1.12 -14.50 -4.10
N LEU A 115 -1.21 -15.59 -3.32
CA LEU A 115 -0.74 -15.61 -1.94
C LEU A 115 0.77 -15.36 -1.84
N VAL A 116 1.57 -16.06 -2.65
CA VAL A 116 3.03 -15.89 -2.66
C VAL A 116 3.41 -14.45 -3.02
N ILE A 117 2.79 -13.88 -4.05
CA ILE A 117 3.04 -12.47 -4.43
C ILE A 117 2.71 -11.52 -3.28
N ALA A 118 1.55 -11.67 -2.64
CA ALA A 118 1.14 -10.82 -1.53
C ALA A 118 2.11 -10.93 -0.33
N VAL A 119 2.55 -12.15 0.01
CA VAL A 119 3.52 -12.38 1.09
C VAL A 119 4.88 -11.74 0.75
N VAL A 120 5.37 -11.91 -0.47
CA VAL A 120 6.65 -11.32 -0.90
C VAL A 120 6.59 -9.80 -0.88
N ILE A 121 5.54 -9.19 -1.43
CA ILE A 121 5.38 -7.73 -1.41
C ILE A 121 5.29 -7.23 0.04
N GLY A 122 4.51 -7.89 0.90
CA GLY A 122 4.43 -7.54 2.31
C GLY A 122 5.77 -7.64 3.03
N ALA A 123 6.54 -8.70 2.79
CA ALA A 123 7.87 -8.87 3.37
C ALA A 123 8.84 -7.78 2.90
N VAL A 124 8.82 -7.42 1.60
CA VAL A 124 9.64 -6.32 1.06
C VAL A 124 9.26 -5.01 1.74
N ILE A 125 7.97 -4.66 1.80
CA ILE A 125 7.53 -3.40 2.43
C ILE A 125 7.91 -3.34 3.91
N TRP A 126 7.82 -4.47 4.62
CA TRP A 126 8.16 -4.57 6.04
C TRP A 126 9.65 -4.44 6.31
N THR A 127 10.49 -5.01 5.45
CA THR A 127 11.95 -5.05 5.64
C THR A 127 12.67 -3.86 5.02
N THR A 128 12.02 -3.10 4.15
CA THR A 128 12.60 -1.93 3.50
C THR A 128 12.82 -0.81 4.51
N ASP A 129 14.05 -0.30 4.57
CA ASP A 129 14.34 0.96 5.23
C ASP A 129 13.85 2.12 4.34
N TRP A 130 12.62 2.54 4.58
CA TRP A 130 11.99 3.62 3.83
C TRP A 130 12.71 4.96 4.00
N LYS A 131 13.42 5.18 5.12
CA LYS A 131 14.21 6.40 5.34
C LYS A 131 15.38 6.44 4.39
N ALA A 132 16.14 5.35 4.34
CA ALA A 132 17.23 5.18 3.39
C ALA A 132 16.75 5.32 1.94
N ALA A 133 15.67 4.63 1.58
CA ALA A 133 15.15 4.63 0.21
C ALA A 133 14.70 6.03 -0.26
N TYR A 134 14.09 6.82 0.62
CA TYR A 134 13.70 8.20 0.32
C TYR A 134 14.90 9.13 0.19
N VAL A 135 15.88 9.03 1.08
CA VAL A 135 17.07 9.88 1.01
C VAL A 135 17.87 9.59 -0.25
N ASP A 136 18.08 8.31 -0.55
CA ASP A 136 18.81 7.90 -1.75
C ASP A 136 18.10 8.38 -3.02
N SER A 137 16.76 8.25 -3.09
CA SER A 137 16.01 8.70 -4.26
C SER A 137 16.08 10.22 -4.45
N GLN A 138 15.97 11.00 -3.37
CA GLN A 138 16.09 12.47 -3.43
C GLN A 138 17.52 12.90 -3.80
N PHE A 139 18.54 12.26 -3.21
CA PHE A 139 19.93 12.53 -3.54
C PHE A 139 20.23 12.25 -5.01
N TRP A 140 19.79 11.10 -5.54
CA TRP A 140 20.00 10.74 -6.93
C TRP A 140 19.25 11.66 -7.90
N LEU A 141 18.03 12.06 -7.55
CA LEU A 141 17.22 12.97 -8.38
C LEU A 141 17.86 14.37 -8.49
N HIS A 142 18.52 14.83 -7.42
CA HIS A 142 19.07 16.18 -7.29
C HIS A 142 20.61 16.21 -7.23
N ARG A 143 21.26 15.17 -7.76
CA ARG A 143 22.70 14.96 -7.64
C ARG A 143 23.54 16.16 -8.09
N ASP A 144 23.13 16.83 -9.15
CA ASP A 144 23.86 17.98 -9.70
C ASP A 144 23.80 19.20 -8.76
N GLU A 145 22.70 19.40 -8.05
CA GLU A 145 22.54 20.48 -7.08
C GLU A 145 23.34 20.20 -5.80
N PHE A 146 23.40 18.93 -5.36
CA PHE A 146 24.31 18.51 -4.30
C PHE A 146 25.78 18.69 -4.70
N ALA A 147 26.15 18.38 -5.94
CA ALA A 147 27.51 18.62 -6.45
C ALA A 147 27.84 20.12 -6.51
N ALA A 148 26.88 20.96 -6.90
CA ALA A 148 27.05 22.41 -6.90
C ALA A 148 27.24 22.97 -5.49
N LEU A 149 26.48 22.48 -4.51
CA LEU A 149 26.65 22.86 -3.10
C LEU A 149 28.01 22.44 -2.53
N ALA A 150 28.46 21.22 -2.84
CA ALA A 150 29.78 20.74 -2.48
C ALA A 150 30.88 21.63 -3.09
N ALA A 151 30.80 21.94 -4.38
CA ALA A 151 31.77 22.80 -5.05
C ALA A 151 31.80 24.23 -4.48
N ALA A 152 30.62 24.82 -4.21
CA ALA A 152 30.53 26.13 -3.58
C ALA A 152 31.15 26.13 -2.18
N TYR A 153 30.93 25.05 -1.41
CA TYR A 153 31.52 24.87 -0.10
C TYR A 153 33.06 24.80 -0.16
N ASP A 154 33.59 23.96 -1.04
CA ASP A 154 35.03 23.74 -1.21
C ASP A 154 35.75 25.04 -1.66
N ASN A 155 35.11 25.80 -2.55
CA ASN A 155 35.62 27.08 -3.04
C ASN A 155 35.36 28.25 -2.08
N ARG A 156 34.70 28.01 -0.93
CA ARG A 156 34.32 29.04 0.07
C ARG A 156 33.41 30.13 -0.51
N GLU A 157 32.61 29.77 -1.49
CA GLU A 157 31.60 30.64 -2.07
C GLU A 157 30.33 30.70 -1.21
N PRO A 158 29.47 31.72 -1.38
CA PRO A 158 28.16 31.75 -0.74
C PRO A 158 27.33 30.53 -1.12
N LEU A 159 26.83 29.81 -0.11
CA LEU A 159 25.97 28.64 -0.31
C LEU A 159 24.58 29.10 -0.76
N VAL A 160 24.21 28.78 -2.00
CA VAL A 160 22.86 28.99 -2.52
C VAL A 160 22.08 27.70 -2.34
N VAL A 161 21.24 27.64 -1.30
CA VAL A 161 20.43 26.46 -0.99
C VAL A 161 19.20 26.44 -1.90
N PRO A 162 18.98 25.36 -2.69
CA PRO A 162 17.79 25.23 -3.51
C PRO A 162 16.51 25.23 -2.67
N TRP A 163 15.44 25.87 -3.16
CA TRP A 163 14.17 25.99 -2.43
C TRP A 163 13.58 24.63 -2.04
N TRP A 164 13.74 23.60 -2.87
CA TRP A 164 13.19 22.27 -2.60
C TRP A 164 13.91 21.54 -1.45
N MET A 165 15.09 22.00 -1.01
CA MET A 165 15.76 21.41 0.16
C MET A 165 14.94 21.58 1.44
N GLU A 166 13.96 22.48 1.47
CA GLU A 166 12.98 22.59 2.58
C GLU A 166 12.16 21.30 2.78
N TYR A 167 11.98 20.49 1.73
CA TYR A 167 11.26 19.20 1.82
C TYR A 167 12.16 18.04 2.25
N LEU A 168 13.48 18.23 2.21
CA LEU A 168 14.46 17.23 2.63
C LEU A 168 15.02 17.53 4.02
N SER A 169 15.35 18.79 4.31
CA SER A 169 15.93 19.24 5.57
C SER A 169 14.87 19.73 6.56
N ILE A 170 15.13 19.60 7.86
CA ILE A 170 14.20 20.00 8.94
C ILE A 170 13.89 21.49 8.89
N ASP A 171 14.92 22.30 8.66
CA ASP A 171 14.87 23.75 8.64
C ASP A 171 15.07 24.31 7.22
N GLY A 172 15.24 23.44 6.22
CA GLY A 172 15.59 23.83 4.86
C GLY A 172 16.98 24.48 4.75
N GLN A 173 17.78 24.42 5.82
CA GLN A 173 19.11 25.04 5.87
C GLN A 173 20.19 23.97 5.79
N VAL A 174 21.32 24.35 5.21
CA VAL A 174 22.56 23.57 5.26
C VAL A 174 23.46 24.21 6.33
N ARG A 175 23.97 23.40 7.25
CA ARG A 175 24.79 23.85 8.38
C ARG A 175 26.26 23.60 8.08
N ARG A 176 27.08 24.64 8.15
CA ARG A 176 28.54 24.51 8.10
C ARG A 176 29.08 24.18 9.49
N GLN A 177 29.75 23.04 9.63
CA GLN A 177 30.35 22.56 10.87
C GLN A 177 31.84 22.32 10.66
N GLY A 178 32.65 23.37 10.81
CA GLY A 178 34.08 23.31 10.48
C GLY A 178 34.29 22.97 8.99
N ASP A 179 34.92 21.82 8.76
CA ASP A 179 35.26 21.25 7.44
C ASP A 179 34.18 20.30 6.87
N VAL A 180 33.00 20.28 7.51
CA VAL A 180 31.84 19.51 7.07
C VAL A 180 30.68 20.43 6.69
N LEU A 181 29.96 20.06 5.64
CA LEU A 181 28.68 20.66 5.28
C LEU A 181 27.56 19.66 5.61
N TYR A 182 26.72 19.96 6.60
CA TYR A 182 25.72 19.05 7.12
C TYR A 182 24.29 19.52 6.82
N LEU A 183 23.47 18.61 6.31
CA LEU A 183 22.05 18.80 6.01
C LEU A 183 21.21 17.94 6.97
N PRO A 184 20.56 18.51 8.00
CA PRO A 184 19.76 17.75 8.95
C PRO A 184 18.47 17.26 8.28
N VAL A 185 18.28 15.94 8.16
CA VAL A 185 17.12 15.36 7.46
C VAL A 185 16.04 14.93 8.47
N PHE A 186 16.43 14.23 9.54
CA PHE A 186 15.51 13.85 10.62
C PHE A 186 16.11 14.16 11.99
N GLU A 187 15.21 14.45 12.93
CA GLU A 187 15.52 14.65 14.33
C GLU A 187 14.42 13.96 15.12
N ASP A 188 14.77 13.24 16.18
CA ASP A 188 13.79 12.56 17.00
C ASP A 188 12.87 13.59 17.67
N ALA A 189 11.59 13.56 17.28
CA ALA A 189 10.59 14.51 17.71
C ALA A 189 10.31 14.46 19.22
N TRP A 190 10.68 13.37 19.92
CA TRP A 190 10.39 13.24 21.35
C TRP A 190 11.32 14.10 22.22
N ARG A 191 12.57 14.34 21.81
CA ARG A 191 13.53 15.13 22.60
C ARG A 191 14.56 15.95 21.83
N ALA A 192 14.61 15.86 20.50
CA ALA A 192 15.67 16.46 19.70
C ALA A 192 17.09 16.03 20.16
N GLU A 193 17.17 14.84 20.78
CA GLU A 193 18.41 14.26 21.33
C GLU A 193 19.12 13.37 20.31
N THR A 194 18.46 13.01 19.20
CA THR A 194 19.09 12.25 18.11
C THR A 194 18.74 12.86 16.76
N GLY A 195 19.75 13.03 15.91
CA GLY A 195 19.61 13.57 14.57
C GLY A 195 20.24 12.66 13.54
N VAL A 196 19.72 12.68 12.33
CA VAL A 196 20.33 12.01 11.17
C VAL A 196 20.24 12.93 9.96
N GLY A 197 21.22 12.81 9.07
CA GLY A 197 21.31 13.73 7.95
C GLY A 197 22.30 13.33 6.89
N ILE A 198 22.51 14.25 5.97
CA ILE A 198 23.42 14.08 4.84
C ILE A 198 24.59 15.06 5.04
N ALA A 199 25.82 14.57 5.01
CA ALA A 199 27.00 15.40 5.19
C ALA A 199 27.93 15.30 3.98
N HIS A 200 28.45 16.44 3.52
CA HIS A 200 29.55 16.48 2.58
C HIS A 200 30.87 16.58 3.34
N LEU A 201 31.78 15.68 3.00
CA LEU A 201 33.14 15.61 3.51
C LEU A 201 34.11 15.83 2.34
N SER A 202 35.03 16.78 2.50
CA SER A 202 36.05 17.09 1.48
C SER A 202 37.06 15.95 1.26
N GLY A 203 37.06 14.94 2.13
CA GLY A 203 37.90 13.76 2.07
C GLY A 203 37.18 12.52 2.63
N PRO A 204 37.77 11.33 2.50
CA PRO A 204 37.18 10.12 3.08
C PRO A 204 37.05 10.26 4.60
N PRO A 205 35.94 9.79 5.19
CA PRO A 205 35.75 9.86 6.63
C PRO A 205 36.81 9.01 7.34
N ASP A 206 37.37 9.55 8.41
CA ASP A 206 38.17 8.80 9.35
C ASP A 206 37.33 8.37 10.57
N SER A 207 37.88 7.51 11.42
CA SER A 207 37.20 7.07 12.65
C SER A 207 36.98 8.18 13.69
N GLN A 208 37.48 9.40 13.43
CA GLN A 208 37.35 10.57 14.28
C GLN A 208 36.40 11.63 13.69
N THR A 209 35.83 11.36 12.50
CA THR A 209 34.92 12.27 11.80
C THR A 209 33.58 12.23 12.51
N ILE A 210 33.40 13.18 13.43
CA ILE A 210 32.21 13.35 14.25
C ILE A 210 31.46 14.58 13.77
N ILE A 211 30.16 14.42 13.53
CA ILE A 211 29.29 15.48 13.01
C ILE A 211 28.20 15.73 14.02
N GLN A 212 27.96 17.00 14.36
CA GLN A 212 26.90 17.35 15.27
C GLN A 212 25.54 17.23 14.55
N THR A 213 24.81 16.16 14.86
CA THR A 213 23.56 15.81 14.21
C THR A 213 22.35 16.53 14.81
N ALA A 214 22.35 16.71 16.14
CA ALA A 214 21.34 17.43 16.91
C ALA A 214 21.96 18.14 18.14
N ALA A 215 21.13 18.74 18.99
CA ALA A 215 21.60 19.45 20.19
C ALA A 215 22.13 18.46 21.24
N GLY A 216 23.46 18.32 21.32
CA GLY A 216 24.11 17.37 22.22
C GLY A 216 24.25 15.95 21.64
N ASP A 217 23.88 15.77 20.36
CA ASP A 217 24.06 14.51 19.64
C ASP A 217 25.21 14.60 18.65
N ILE A 218 25.87 13.46 18.46
CA ILE A 218 26.98 13.31 17.55
C ILE A 218 26.81 12.04 16.72
N GLY A 219 26.79 12.22 15.41
CA GLY A 219 26.71 11.13 14.45
C GLY A 219 28.03 10.87 13.74
N SER A 220 28.08 9.71 13.09
CA SER A 220 29.21 9.28 12.25
C SER A 220 28.73 8.91 10.84
N PRO A 221 29.59 9.06 9.81
CA PRO A 221 29.27 8.62 8.46
C PRO A 221 29.08 7.09 8.41
N VAL A 222 27.87 6.64 8.06
CA VAL A 222 27.53 5.21 8.01
C VAL A 222 27.39 4.65 6.59
N ARG A 223 27.07 5.52 5.61
CA ARG A 223 26.85 5.09 4.22
C ARG A 223 27.24 6.18 3.23
N ASP A 224 28.04 5.79 2.22
CA ASP A 224 28.43 6.67 1.11
C ASP A 224 27.26 6.83 0.13
N LEU A 225 26.92 8.08 -0.21
CA LEU A 225 25.93 8.46 -1.23
C LEU A 225 26.61 8.80 -2.57
N GLY A 226 27.92 9.06 -2.54
CA GLY A 226 28.76 9.41 -3.69
C GLY A 226 29.09 10.90 -3.76
N GLY A 227 30.21 11.24 -4.41
CA GLY A 227 30.62 12.63 -4.60
C GLY A 227 30.95 13.38 -3.30
N GLY A 228 31.49 12.66 -2.30
CA GLY A 228 31.82 13.22 -0.99
C GLY A 228 30.64 13.31 -0.02
N TRP A 229 29.43 12.92 -0.43
CA TRP A 229 28.24 12.94 0.41
C TRP A 229 28.04 11.61 1.14
N TRP A 230 27.72 11.70 2.43
CA TRP A 230 27.52 10.57 3.33
C TRP A 230 26.21 10.71 4.11
N TRP A 231 25.55 9.59 4.33
CA TRP A 231 24.51 9.47 5.34
C TRP A 231 25.16 9.37 6.73
N VAL A 232 24.64 10.13 7.68
CA VAL A 232 25.18 10.28 9.04
C VAL A 232 24.10 9.93 10.04
N GLU A 233 24.45 9.06 10.99
CA GLU A 233 23.62 8.62 12.12
C GLU A 233 24.42 8.55 13.43
#